data_AF-A0A1I1IA18-F1
#
_entry.id   AF-A0A1I1IA18-F1
#
_cell.length_a   1.000
_cell.length_b   1.000
_cell.length_c   1.000
_cell.angle_alpha   90.00
_cell.angle_beta   90.00
_cell.angle_gamma   90.00
#
_symmetry.space_group_name_H-M   'P 1'
#
loop_
_entity.id
_entity.type
_entity.pdbx_description
1 polymer ?
#
loop_
_entity_poly.entity_id
_entity_poly.type
_entity_poly.pdbx_seq_one_letter_code
_entity_poly.pdbx_strand_id
1 'polypeptide(L)'
;MKELTPVLIWLYSLSKKIIKMVPAHTAGIVVMNLVSQFTLTIASFMPLKVVIILGANRIPHYFPASFQNIDKNMLVLWLTLAAGMSYLLHLLSEKIIRNLSAGGGRLIGLRNDKIALFDNQEELTANSYARFSDALSSLVFMGMVFALMGYFHGRALWFNLFFMALITAGFIIAASVSKHINKVLSTHLVFYVDIATTAGFLGLFCFIVFEFYVDQIPSFMVALATFILSKQFYGKITGMVKDVVKLHKRKPAIDALFFKTKTFTGKRKKGEDIFWSLMDKQQRQLWVKNVLPMDIKENAKLEVNFLQSNIVNILAFDVKVSSDKINKRYLVKLFHGNRTAAATHEALLLQEEGIVLPTLKLVITDQVEGFRCHVFEVPVEDDSFLHDSEARQASERLFNEIARAELSKTFVSRYTRSRPGLGHQLDKERLKNASNRQDVHDDIDVFFSHVDDINARLKKLPLIIINPDANKMDLVRKRGDVLLCSHWGGWSLVPFGSTWPAREESLEKIQGWIESHGTDKLKKVNIEDALLAAYIREIEGLYQKQRYRDLFTVIQSLSTQFYNRKK
;
A
#
# COMPACT_ATOMS: atom_id res chain seq x y z
N MET A 1 -17.57 24.21 16.15
CA MET A 1 -16.98 24.20 17.51
C MET A 1 -16.93 22.80 18.15
N LYS A 2 -18.00 21.98 18.11
CA LYS A 2 -18.06 20.64 18.73
C LYS A 2 -16.97 19.63 18.31
N GLU A 3 -16.35 19.78 17.13
CA GLU A 3 -15.29 18.85 16.67
C GLU A 3 -13.84 19.32 16.93
N LEU A 4 -13.59 20.60 17.22
CA LEU A 4 -12.22 21.13 17.41
C LEU A 4 -11.67 20.86 18.82
N THR A 5 -12.49 21.03 19.85
CA THR A 5 -12.16 20.75 21.24
C THR A 5 -11.67 19.31 21.48
N PRO A 6 -12.35 18.25 20.97
CA PRO A 6 -11.87 16.87 21.15
C PRO A 6 -10.58 16.58 20.38
N VAL A 7 -10.26 17.32 19.32
CA VAL A 7 -8.97 17.21 18.60
C VAL A 7 -7.83 17.82 19.42
N LEU A 8 -8.05 19.00 20.01
CA LEU A 8 -7.06 19.66 20.86
C LEU A 8 -6.78 18.86 22.14
N ILE A 9 -7.82 18.35 22.80
CA ILE A 9 -7.68 17.47 23.98
C ILE A 9 -6.91 16.19 23.61
N TRP A 10 -7.19 15.62 22.44
CA TRP A 10 -6.49 14.44 21.93
C TRP A 10 -5.01 14.73 21.63
N LEU A 11 -4.70 15.85 20.96
CA LEU A 11 -3.32 16.27 20.69
C LEU A 11 -2.55 16.52 21.98
N TYR A 12 -3.17 17.15 22.98
CA TYR A 12 -2.55 17.38 24.29
C TYR A 12 -2.24 16.07 25.02
N SER A 13 -3.21 15.15 25.04
CA SER A 13 -3.06 13.79 25.58
C SER A 13 -1.92 13.02 24.90
N LEU A 14 -1.87 13.05 23.56
CA LEU A 14 -0.80 12.45 22.77
C LEU A 14 0.56 13.08 23.08
N SER A 15 0.61 14.42 23.18
CA SER A 15 1.83 15.18 23.47
C SER A 15 2.43 14.79 24.81
N LYS A 16 1.61 14.82 25.87
CA LYS A 16 2.03 14.46 27.23
C LYS A 16 2.61 13.03 27.27
N LYS A 17 2.02 12.12 26.50
CA LYS A 17 2.43 10.72 26.47
C LYS A 17 3.74 10.50 25.70
N ILE A 18 3.87 11.09 24.51
CA ILE A 18 5.07 10.98 23.68
C ILE A 18 6.27 11.64 24.39
N ILE A 19 6.10 12.85 24.94
CA ILE A 19 7.17 13.56 25.65
C ILE A 19 7.65 12.75 26.86
N LYS A 20 6.74 12.10 27.60
CA LYS A 20 7.11 11.24 28.73
C LYS A 20 7.82 9.96 28.29
N MET A 21 7.49 9.42 27.12
CA MET A 21 8.07 8.17 26.60
C MET A 21 9.46 8.37 25.99
N VAL A 22 9.69 9.48 25.29
CA VAL A 22 10.97 9.77 24.61
C VAL A 22 11.39 11.24 24.77
N PRO A 23 11.75 11.67 26.00
CA PRO A 23 12.03 13.08 26.28
C PRO A 23 13.27 13.59 25.56
N ALA A 24 14.37 12.82 25.56
CA ALA A 24 15.64 13.24 24.96
C ALA A 24 15.56 13.42 23.43
N HIS A 25 14.91 12.49 22.72
CA HIS A 25 14.77 12.62 21.26
C HIS A 25 13.82 13.77 20.91
N THR A 26 12.74 13.95 21.68
CA THR A 26 11.79 15.04 21.44
C THR A 26 12.44 16.40 21.67
N ALA A 27 13.21 16.58 22.75
CA ALA A 27 13.97 17.79 23.00
C ALA A 27 15.04 18.03 21.91
N GLY A 28 15.77 17.00 21.51
CA GLY A 28 16.76 17.08 20.43
C GLY A 28 16.15 17.51 19.10
N ILE A 29 14.99 16.97 18.73
CA ILE A 29 14.27 17.36 17.51
C ILE A 29 13.83 18.82 17.58
N VAL A 30 13.26 19.28 18.70
CA VAL A 30 12.84 20.68 18.87
C VAL A 30 14.03 21.64 18.72
N VAL A 31 15.14 21.35 19.39
CA VAL A 31 16.36 22.19 19.31
C VAL A 31 16.91 22.21 17.88
N MET A 32 17.04 21.04 17.24
CA MET A 32 17.55 20.96 15.86
C MET A 32 16.61 21.63 14.86
N ASN A 33 15.29 21.56 15.08
CA ASN A 33 14.33 22.29 14.27
C ASN A 33 14.52 23.80 14.42
N LEU A 34 14.72 24.32 15.63
CA LEU A 34 15.01 25.74 15.84
C LEU A 34 16.30 26.17 15.13
N VAL A 35 17.38 25.39 15.26
CA VAL A 35 18.65 25.64 14.55
C VAL A 35 18.43 25.62 13.02
N SER A 36 17.71 24.62 12.51
CA SER A 36 17.36 24.49 11.09
C SER A 36 16.61 25.72 10.58
N GLN A 37 15.59 26.19 11.31
CA GLN A 37 14.78 27.33 10.88
C GLN A 37 15.54 28.66 10.96
N PHE A 38 16.35 28.84 12.00
CA PHE A 38 17.14 30.04 12.17
C PHE A 38 18.21 30.16 11.08
N THR A 39 18.92 29.08 10.80
CA THR A 39 19.94 29.02 9.75
C THR A 39 19.35 29.17 8.35
N LEU A 40 18.19 28.58 8.07
CA LEU A 40 17.45 28.80 6.82
C LEU A 40 17.02 30.26 6.66
N THR A 41 16.58 30.91 7.75
CA THR A 41 16.20 32.32 7.75
C THR A 41 17.40 33.21 7.42
N ILE A 42 18.55 32.95 8.05
CA ILE A 42 19.80 33.64 7.75
C ILE A 42 20.22 33.40 6.29
N ALA A 43 20.20 32.15 5.83
CA ALA A 43 20.57 31.80 4.47
C ALA A 43 19.68 32.50 3.42
N SER A 44 18.40 32.72 3.73
CA SER A 44 17.47 33.45 2.88
C SER A 44 17.68 34.97 2.92
N PHE A 45 18.25 35.49 4.00
CA PHE A 45 18.44 36.92 4.23
C PHE A 45 19.74 37.46 3.63
N MET A 46 20.82 36.69 3.70
CA MET A 46 22.15 37.12 3.24
C MET A 46 22.20 37.50 1.74
N PRO A 47 21.59 36.74 0.81
CA PRO A 47 21.56 37.11 -0.61
C PRO A 47 20.89 38.45 -0.87
N LEU A 48 19.82 38.78 -0.11
CA LEU A 48 19.15 40.06 -0.23
C LEU A 48 20.08 41.22 0.15
N LYS A 49 20.86 41.08 1.23
CA LYS A 49 21.88 42.05 1.61
C LYS A 49 22.95 42.21 0.54
N VAL A 50 23.39 41.10 -0.05
CA VAL A 50 24.36 41.11 -1.15
C VAL A 50 23.83 41.89 -2.35
N VAL A 51 22.60 41.63 -2.78
CA VAL A 51 21.96 42.34 -3.91
C VAL A 51 21.85 43.83 -3.63
N ILE A 52 21.44 44.21 -2.42
CA ILE A 52 21.32 45.63 -2.04
C ILE A 52 22.70 46.32 -2.03
N ILE A 53 23.74 45.65 -1.52
CA ILE A 53 25.11 46.20 -1.52
C ILE A 53 25.64 46.33 -2.96
N LEU A 54 25.41 45.32 -3.81
CA LEU A 54 25.84 45.35 -5.21
C LEU A 54 25.19 46.51 -5.97
N GLY A 55 23.89 46.73 -5.76
CA GLY A 55 23.12 47.81 -6.40
C GLY A 55 23.38 49.23 -5.85
N ALA A 56 24.06 49.37 -4.70
CA ALA A 56 24.37 50.66 -4.10
C ALA A 56 25.81 51.12 -4.42
N ASN A 57 25.98 52.43 -4.69
CA ASN A 57 27.30 53.03 -4.93
C ASN A 57 28.21 53.04 -3.69
N ARG A 58 27.61 53.04 -2.49
CA ARG A 58 28.29 52.95 -1.18
C ARG A 58 27.48 52.05 -0.25
N ILE A 59 28.12 51.51 0.79
CA ILE A 59 27.44 50.73 1.83
C ILE A 59 26.38 51.64 2.50
N PRO A 60 25.10 51.27 2.47
CA PRO A 60 24.05 52.12 3.04
C PRO A 60 24.21 52.35 4.55
N HIS A 61 23.86 53.54 5.02
CA HIS A 61 24.04 53.99 6.42
C HIS A 61 23.31 53.13 7.46
N TYR A 62 22.32 52.33 7.05
CA TYR A 62 21.60 51.43 7.96
C TYR A 62 22.39 50.14 8.30
N PHE A 63 23.56 49.91 7.69
CA PHE A 63 24.50 48.87 8.13
C PHE A 63 25.34 49.36 9.33
N PRO A 64 25.69 48.49 10.29
CA PRO A 64 26.51 48.87 11.43
C PRO A 64 27.86 49.45 10.99
N ALA A 65 28.37 50.43 11.74
CA ALA A 65 29.63 51.14 11.42
C ALA A 65 30.82 50.19 11.17
N SER A 66 30.86 49.06 11.88
CA SER A 66 31.87 48.01 11.71
C SER A 66 31.92 47.43 10.29
N PHE A 67 30.79 47.42 9.56
CA PHE A 67 30.74 46.91 8.18
C PHE A 67 31.01 47.99 7.15
N GLN A 68 30.88 49.28 7.52
CA GLN A 68 31.17 50.40 6.64
C GLN A 68 32.68 50.59 6.42
N ASN A 69 33.50 50.10 7.36
CA ASN A 69 34.97 50.14 7.28
C ASN A 69 35.58 48.98 6.46
N ILE A 70 34.77 48.03 5.99
CA ILE A 70 35.22 46.86 5.23
C ILE A 70 35.05 47.14 3.74
N ASP A 71 36.01 46.71 2.92
CA ASP A 71 35.91 46.81 1.47
C ASP A 71 34.63 46.12 0.95
N LYS A 72 33.95 46.78 0.00
CA LYS A 72 32.66 46.34 -0.54
C LYS A 72 32.73 44.92 -1.11
N ASN A 73 33.78 44.60 -1.86
CA ASN A 73 33.92 43.27 -2.49
C ASN A 73 34.17 42.19 -1.45
N MET A 74 35.00 42.51 -0.44
CA MET A 74 35.27 41.61 0.67
C MET A 74 33.99 41.33 1.48
N LEU A 75 33.18 42.35 1.77
CA LEU A 75 31.92 42.18 2.49
C LEU A 75 30.92 41.30 1.71
N VAL A 76 30.82 41.48 0.39
CA VAL A 76 29.99 40.63 -0.48
C VAL A 76 30.44 39.18 -0.46
N LEU A 77 31.77 38.93 -0.49
CA LEU A 77 32.32 37.58 -0.41
C LEU A 77 31.97 36.90 0.93
N TRP A 78 32.16 37.60 2.06
CA TRP A 78 31.82 37.06 3.38
C TRP A 78 30.33 36.75 3.54
N LEU A 79 29.44 37.62 3.04
CA LEU A 79 28.00 37.39 3.10
C LEU A 79 27.57 36.19 2.24
N THR A 80 28.17 36.02 1.07
CA THR A 80 27.92 34.86 0.20
C THR A 80 28.40 33.56 0.86
N LEU A 81 29.59 33.56 1.43
CA LEU A 81 30.13 32.41 2.16
C LEU A 81 29.27 32.06 3.38
N ALA A 82 28.86 33.06 4.16
CA ALA A 82 27.99 32.89 5.32
C ALA A 82 26.61 32.33 4.92
N ALA A 83 26.06 32.75 3.77
CA ALA A 83 24.82 32.19 3.23
C ALA A 83 24.96 30.69 2.93
N GLY A 84 26.04 30.31 2.23
CA GLY A 84 26.33 28.91 1.90
C GLY A 84 26.52 28.04 3.14
N MET A 85 27.30 28.52 4.11
CA MET A 85 27.51 27.82 5.40
C MET A 85 26.22 27.68 6.21
N SER A 86 25.38 28.72 6.24
CA SER A 86 24.08 28.67 6.93
C SER A 86 23.15 27.65 6.27
N TYR A 87 23.14 27.58 4.94
CA TYR A 87 22.34 26.59 4.22
C TYR A 87 22.85 25.15 4.45
N LEU A 88 24.17 24.94 4.49
CA LEU A 88 24.75 23.64 4.82
C LEU A 88 24.38 23.20 6.23
N LEU A 89 24.46 24.11 7.20
CA LEU A 89 24.06 23.83 8.59
C LEU A 89 22.58 23.47 8.69
N HIS A 90 21.71 24.16 7.94
CA HIS A 90 20.30 23.79 7.81
C HIS A 90 20.13 22.33 7.32
N LEU A 91 20.82 21.94 6.24
CA LEU A 91 20.74 20.57 5.70
C LEU A 91 21.24 19.51 6.69
N LEU A 92 22.29 19.82 7.46
CA LEU A 92 22.81 18.94 8.50
C LEU A 92 21.79 18.77 9.63
N SER A 93 21.18 19.86 10.09
CA SER A 93 20.10 19.81 11.09
C SER A 93 18.93 18.95 10.61
N GLU A 94 18.48 19.12 9.36
CA GLU A 94 17.42 18.29 8.75
C GLU A 94 17.79 16.79 8.73
N LYS A 95 19.05 16.46 8.42
CA LYS A 95 19.53 15.08 8.47
C LYS A 95 19.49 14.50 9.89
N ILE A 96 19.91 15.28 10.89
CA ILE A 96 19.87 14.87 12.30
C ILE A 96 18.43 14.70 12.79
N ILE A 97 17.51 15.61 12.43
CA ILE A 97 16.07 15.53 12.76
C ILE A 97 15.47 14.22 12.24
N ARG A 98 15.76 13.85 10.99
CA ARG A 98 15.29 12.58 10.41
C ARG A 98 15.80 11.37 11.18
N ASN A 99 17.09 11.35 11.53
CA ASN A 99 17.68 10.26 12.30
C ASN A 99 17.11 10.15 13.72
N LEU A 100 16.96 11.26 14.42
CA LEU A 100 16.34 11.30 15.75
C LEU A 100 14.87 10.88 15.71
N SER A 101 14.14 11.24 14.65
CA SER A 101 12.74 10.84 14.48
C SER A 101 12.60 9.34 14.23
N ALA A 102 13.47 8.75 13.40
CA ALA A 102 13.50 7.31 13.19
C ALA A 102 13.86 6.55 14.48
N GLY A 103 14.87 7.01 15.21
CA GLY A 103 15.27 6.43 16.51
C GLY A 103 14.16 6.54 17.57
N GLY A 104 13.53 7.70 17.69
CA GLY A 104 12.41 7.90 18.62
C GLY A 104 11.19 7.05 18.27
N GLY A 105 10.86 6.91 16.99
CA GLY A 105 9.80 6.03 16.51
C GLY A 105 10.05 4.55 16.86
N ARG A 106 11.28 4.07 16.67
CA ARG A 106 11.68 2.71 17.06
C ARG A 106 11.59 2.50 18.57
N LEU A 107 12.08 3.45 19.38
CA LEU A 107 12.03 3.34 20.83
C LEU A 107 10.58 3.30 21.36
N ILE A 108 9.67 4.06 20.73
CA ILE A 108 8.24 4.01 21.03
C ILE A 108 7.66 2.63 20.69
N GLY A 109 8.03 2.06 19.54
CA GLY A 109 7.62 0.71 19.14
C GLY A 109 8.07 -0.35 20.15
N LEU A 110 9.35 -0.32 20.53
CA LEU A 110 9.95 -1.27 21.48
C LEU A 110 9.34 -1.17 22.89
N ARG A 111 9.07 0.04 23.39
CA ARG A 111 8.50 0.23 24.74
C ARG A 111 7.01 -0.11 24.86
N ASN A 112 6.31 -0.33 23.73
CA ASN A 112 4.87 -0.55 23.76
C ASN A 112 4.44 -2.02 23.80
N ASP A 113 5.36 -3.00 23.72
CA ASP A 113 5.14 -4.45 23.92
C ASP A 113 3.82 -4.98 23.32
N LYS A 114 3.38 -4.46 22.16
CA LYS A 114 2.18 -4.92 21.47
C LYS A 114 2.59 -5.71 20.23
N ILE A 115 1.96 -6.88 20.06
CA ILE A 115 2.03 -7.70 18.85
C ILE A 115 1.81 -6.79 17.62
N ALA A 116 2.67 -6.93 16.60
CA ALA A 116 2.62 -6.12 15.40
C ALA A 116 1.22 -6.18 14.78
N LEU A 117 0.48 -5.07 14.84
CA LEU A 117 -0.91 -4.97 14.37
C LEU A 117 -0.97 -4.64 12.88
N PHE A 118 0.15 -4.19 12.29
CA PHE A 118 0.29 -3.79 10.90
C PHE A 118 1.66 -4.21 10.36
N ASP A 119 1.71 -4.68 9.12
CA ASP A 119 2.97 -5.09 8.44
C ASP A 119 4.01 -3.94 8.36
N ASN A 120 3.57 -2.67 8.41
CA ASN A 120 4.44 -1.48 8.40
C ASN A 120 4.39 -0.66 9.71
N GLN A 121 4.22 -1.32 10.86
CA GLN A 121 4.07 -0.64 12.16
C GLN A 121 5.24 0.28 12.52
N GLU A 122 6.48 -0.10 12.20
CA GLU A 122 7.66 0.74 12.47
C GLU A 122 7.66 2.03 11.65
N GLU A 123 7.41 1.91 10.34
CA GLU A 123 7.34 3.05 9.43
C GLU A 123 6.18 3.99 9.81
N LEU A 124 5.03 3.42 10.18
CA LEU A 124 3.86 4.18 10.61
C LEU A 124 4.13 4.92 11.93
N THR A 125 4.84 4.29 12.87
CA THR A 125 5.20 4.89 14.16
C THR A 125 6.23 6.01 13.99
N ALA A 126 7.29 5.76 13.22
CA ALA A 126 8.32 6.77 12.92
C ALA A 126 7.74 7.98 12.19
N ASN A 127 6.91 7.77 11.16
CA ASN A 127 6.27 8.85 10.42
C ASN A 127 5.27 9.65 11.25
N SER A 128 4.54 8.99 12.15
CA SER A 128 3.59 9.66 13.05
C SER A 128 4.32 10.46 14.12
N TYR A 129 5.44 9.93 14.64
CA TYR A 129 6.30 10.62 15.60
C TYR A 129 7.01 11.83 14.98
N ALA A 130 7.58 11.69 13.78
CA ALA A 130 8.21 12.79 13.04
C ALA A 130 7.24 13.97 12.88
N ARG A 131 6.04 13.71 12.34
CA ARG A 131 5.00 14.74 12.13
C ARG A 131 4.53 15.38 13.43
N PHE A 132 4.45 14.60 14.50
CA PHE A 132 4.13 15.13 15.82
C PHE A 132 5.22 16.09 16.31
N SER A 133 6.48 15.68 16.23
CA SER A 133 7.63 16.49 16.64
C SER A 133 7.79 17.74 15.79
N ASP A 134 7.49 17.67 14.49
CA ASP A 134 7.51 18.83 13.57
C ASP A 134 6.41 19.84 13.90
N ALA A 135 5.20 19.37 14.20
CA ALA A 135 4.10 20.24 14.64
C ALA A 135 4.43 20.93 15.97
N LEU A 136 5.00 20.19 16.94
CA LEU A 136 5.44 20.74 18.22
C LEU A 136 6.55 21.77 18.05
N SER A 137 7.55 21.47 17.22
CA SER A 137 8.67 22.37 16.94
C SER A 137 8.19 23.65 16.24
N SER A 138 7.20 23.54 15.34
CA SER A 138 6.56 24.68 14.69
C SER A 138 5.85 25.57 15.70
N LEU A 139 5.18 25.00 16.71
CA LEU A 139 4.55 25.75 17.79
C LEU A 139 5.57 26.54 18.62
N VAL A 140 6.68 25.90 19.02
CA VAL A 140 7.76 26.55 19.76
C VAL A 140 8.39 27.68 18.95
N PHE A 141 8.65 27.43 17.66
CA PHE A 141 9.20 28.44 16.76
C PHE A 141 8.24 29.63 16.59
N MET A 142 6.94 29.41 16.41
CA MET A 142 5.96 30.50 16.33
C MET A 142 5.94 31.35 17.61
N GLY A 143 6.04 30.72 18.78
CA GLY A 143 6.18 31.44 20.06
C GLY A 143 7.43 32.32 20.11
N MET A 144 8.57 31.80 19.63
CA MET A 144 9.81 32.56 19.51
C MET A 144 9.67 33.73 18.52
N VAL A 145 9.04 33.52 17.36
CA VAL A 145 8.81 34.59 16.38
C VAL A 145 7.91 35.68 16.95
N PHE A 146 6.86 35.32 17.70
CA PHE A 146 6.04 36.32 18.38
C PHE A 146 6.83 37.12 19.42
N ALA A 147 7.67 36.47 20.22
CA ALA A 147 8.54 37.19 21.17
C ALA A 147 9.48 38.17 20.45
N LEU A 148 10.11 37.73 19.36
CA LEU A 148 10.98 38.58 18.54
C LEU A 148 10.21 39.73 17.87
N MET A 149 9.03 39.47 17.32
CA MET A 149 8.17 40.51 16.74
C MET A 149 7.69 41.50 17.79
N GLY A 150 7.35 41.05 18.99
CA GLY A 150 6.98 41.93 20.10
C GLY A 150 8.13 42.86 20.48
N TYR A 151 9.36 42.34 20.47
CA TYR A 151 10.57 43.11 20.76
C TYR A 151 10.93 44.11 19.64
N PHE A 152 10.90 43.68 18.37
CA PHE A 152 11.29 44.52 17.24
C PHE A 152 10.19 45.49 16.81
N HIS A 153 8.94 45.04 16.76
CA HIS A 153 7.85 45.74 16.11
C HIS A 153 6.46 45.34 16.67
N GLY A 154 6.17 45.77 17.90
CA GLY A 154 4.97 45.35 18.65
C GLY A 154 3.62 45.54 17.92
N ARG A 155 3.50 46.54 17.04
CA ARG A 155 2.27 46.76 16.26
C ARG A 155 2.04 45.72 15.17
N ALA A 156 3.12 45.20 14.59
CA ALA A 156 3.04 44.12 13.61
C ALA A 156 2.57 42.82 14.27
N LEU A 157 2.94 42.59 15.53
CA LEU A 157 2.42 41.49 16.33
C LEU A 157 0.90 41.62 16.52
N TRP A 158 0.41 42.80 16.90
CA TRP A 158 -1.03 43.02 17.07
C TRP A 158 -1.81 42.83 15.78
N PHE A 159 -1.29 43.31 14.64
CA PHE A 159 -1.87 43.06 13.33
C PHE A 159 -1.99 41.55 13.06
N ASN A 160 -0.93 40.79 13.29
CA ASN A 160 -0.93 39.34 13.08
C ASN A 160 -1.96 38.64 13.97
N LEU A 161 -2.03 38.99 15.26
CA LEU A 161 -3.01 38.42 16.20
C LEU A 161 -4.44 38.74 15.76
N PHE A 162 -4.70 39.99 15.37
CA PHE A 162 -6.01 40.42 14.88
C PHE A 162 -6.41 39.66 13.61
N PHE A 163 -5.51 39.56 12.63
CA PHE A 163 -5.75 38.83 11.39
C PHE A 163 -6.04 37.34 11.65
N MET A 164 -5.26 36.69 12.52
CA MET A 164 -5.47 35.29 12.89
C MET A 164 -6.81 35.07 13.61
N ALA A 165 -7.20 35.99 14.49
CA ALA A 165 -8.50 35.95 15.16
C ALA A 165 -9.65 36.09 14.15
N LEU A 166 -9.53 37.02 13.21
CA LEU A 166 -10.53 37.28 12.17
C LEU A 166 -10.73 36.07 11.25
N ILE A 167 -9.63 35.48 10.75
CA ILE A 167 -9.69 34.27 9.92
C ILE A 167 -10.28 33.08 10.69
N THR A 168 -9.88 32.89 11.95
CA THR A 168 -10.41 31.81 12.79
C THR A 168 -11.90 31.98 13.02
N ALA A 169 -12.37 33.19 13.33
CA ALA A 169 -13.77 33.52 13.47
C ALA A 169 -14.53 33.27 12.15
N GLY A 170 -13.97 33.69 11.01
CA GLY A 170 -14.53 33.44 9.68
C GLY A 170 -14.72 31.96 9.40
N PHE A 171 -13.72 31.11 9.68
CA PHE A 171 -13.85 29.66 9.54
C PHE A 171 -14.89 29.05 10.47
N ILE A 172 -14.98 29.53 11.72
CA ILE A 172 -15.99 29.05 12.68
C ILE A 172 -17.40 29.40 12.20
N ILE A 173 -17.62 30.63 11.75
CA ILE A 173 -18.91 31.10 11.24
C ILE A 173 -19.28 30.30 9.99
N ALA A 174 -18.38 30.22 9.00
CA ALA A 174 -18.60 29.47 7.77
C ALA A 174 -18.94 27.98 8.02
N ALA A 175 -18.25 27.35 8.98
CA ALA A 175 -18.53 25.97 9.37
C ALA A 175 -19.87 25.80 10.12
N SER A 176 -20.38 26.87 10.75
CA SER A 176 -21.65 26.84 11.49
C SER A 176 -22.88 27.10 10.61
N VAL A 177 -22.71 27.83 9.50
CA VAL A 177 -23.80 28.24 8.60
C VAL A 177 -24.34 27.08 7.76
N SER A 178 -23.51 26.14 7.31
CA SER A 178 -23.97 25.01 6.48
C SER A 178 -23.14 23.74 6.65
N LYS A 179 -23.83 22.59 6.70
CA LYS A 179 -23.20 21.26 6.70
C LYS A 179 -22.41 21.00 5.41
N HIS A 180 -22.84 21.58 4.29
CA HIS A 180 -22.14 21.46 3.01
C HIS A 180 -20.81 22.23 3.04
N ILE A 181 -20.82 23.47 3.53
CA ILE A 181 -19.62 24.30 3.70
C ILE A 181 -18.65 23.65 4.68
N ASN A 182 -19.14 23.10 5.81
CA ASN A 182 -18.30 22.36 6.75
C ASN A 182 -17.64 21.13 6.10
N LYS A 183 -18.36 20.39 5.24
CA LYS A 183 -17.81 19.24 4.51
C LYS A 183 -16.74 19.65 3.49
N VAL A 184 -16.95 20.74 2.76
CA VAL A 184 -15.97 21.29 1.81
C VAL A 184 -14.74 21.81 2.54
N LEU A 185 -14.94 22.57 3.62
CA LEU A 185 -13.88 23.15 4.44
C LEU A 185 -13.04 22.07 5.12
N SER A 186 -13.66 21.01 5.67
CA SER A 186 -12.91 19.90 6.27
C SER A 186 -12.13 19.06 5.24
N THR A 187 -12.62 18.98 4.00
CA THR A 187 -11.95 18.25 2.91
C THR A 187 -10.75 19.03 2.37
N HIS A 188 -10.89 20.35 2.22
CA HIS A 188 -9.89 21.23 1.61
C HIS A 188 -9.26 22.24 2.60
N LEU A 189 -9.28 21.95 3.91
CA LEU A 189 -8.82 22.88 4.97
C LEU A 189 -7.43 23.45 4.71
N VAL A 190 -6.51 22.57 4.28
CA VAL A 190 -5.12 22.93 3.99
C VAL A 190 -5.02 23.99 2.89
N PHE A 191 -5.87 23.89 1.86
CA PHE A 191 -5.88 24.84 0.74
C PHE A 191 -6.37 26.22 1.20
N TYR A 192 -7.47 26.27 1.95
CA TYR A 192 -7.99 27.55 2.45
C TYR A 192 -7.06 28.22 3.48
N VAL A 193 -6.35 27.45 4.30
CA VAL A 193 -5.32 27.98 5.21
C VAL A 193 -4.13 28.54 4.43
N ASP A 194 -3.72 27.89 3.35
CA ASP A 194 -2.63 28.38 2.47
C ASP A 194 -2.99 29.74 1.82
N ILE A 195 -4.23 29.88 1.34
CA ILE A 195 -4.74 31.16 0.84
C ILE A 195 -4.78 32.22 1.95
N ALA A 196 -5.34 31.87 3.11
CA ALA A 196 -5.47 32.83 4.22
C ALA A 196 -4.10 33.30 4.75
N THR A 197 -3.13 32.41 4.85
CA THR A 197 -1.77 32.76 5.29
C THR A 197 -1.03 33.60 4.25
N THR A 198 -1.22 33.34 2.95
CA THR A 198 -0.71 34.19 1.86
C THR A 198 -1.33 35.59 1.90
N ALA A 199 -2.65 35.68 2.08
CA ALA A 199 -3.36 36.94 2.21
C ALA A 199 -2.92 37.72 3.46
N GLY A 200 -2.70 37.03 4.58
CA GLY A 200 -2.19 37.63 5.82
C GLY A 200 -0.79 38.20 5.65
N PHE A 201 0.11 37.46 5.00
CA PHE A 201 1.45 37.93 4.69
C PHE A 201 1.43 39.18 3.80
N LEU A 202 0.60 39.19 2.75
CA LEU A 202 0.44 40.36 1.88
C LEU A 202 -0.15 41.55 2.64
N GLY A 203 -1.18 41.33 3.45
CA GLY A 203 -1.78 42.36 4.28
C GLY A 203 -0.78 42.99 5.25
N LEU A 204 0.07 42.16 5.88
CA LEU A 204 1.12 42.63 6.76
C LEU A 204 2.23 43.36 6.00
N PHE A 205 2.57 42.94 4.78
CA PHE A 205 3.50 43.69 3.93
C PHE A 205 2.98 45.09 3.64
N CYS A 206 1.72 45.22 3.21
CA CYS A 206 1.08 46.53 2.99
C CYS A 206 1.06 47.37 4.28
N PHE A 207 0.80 46.74 5.44
CA PHE A 207 0.84 47.40 6.73
C PHE A 207 2.23 47.93 7.09
N ILE A 208 3.29 47.12 6.91
CA ILE A 208 4.68 47.54 7.15
C ILE A 208 5.08 48.68 6.21
N VAL A 209 4.70 48.61 4.93
CA VAL A 209 5.00 49.68 3.96
C VAL A 209 4.27 50.97 4.33
N PHE A 210 3.01 50.87 4.75
CA PHE A 210 2.23 52.03 5.20
C PHE A 210 2.84 52.66 6.46
N GLU A 211 3.18 51.87 7.49
CA GLU A 211 3.83 52.41 8.69
C GLU A 211 5.22 52.99 8.41
N PHE A 212 5.95 52.42 7.44
CA PHE A 212 7.21 52.99 6.97
C PHE A 212 7.00 54.35 6.30
N TYR A 213 5.94 54.49 5.49
CA TYR A 213 5.60 55.76 4.84
C TYR A 213 5.15 56.86 5.82
N VAL A 214 4.50 56.48 6.92
CA VAL A 214 4.04 57.40 7.97
C VAL A 214 5.16 57.67 9.01
N ASP A 215 6.41 57.26 8.73
CA ASP A 215 7.59 57.41 9.59
C ASP A 215 7.43 56.81 11.01
N GLN A 216 6.61 55.76 11.15
CA GLN A 216 6.35 55.13 12.46
C GLN A 216 7.27 53.93 12.75
N ILE A 217 8.16 53.55 11.82
CA ILE A 217 9.09 52.45 11.99
C ILE A 217 10.51 52.96 12.32
N PRO A 218 11.18 52.45 13.38
CA PRO A 218 12.45 52.98 13.85
C PRO A 218 13.62 52.84 12.86
N SER A 219 13.62 51.80 12.02
CA SER A 219 14.66 51.59 11.00
C SER A 219 14.21 50.64 9.90
N PHE A 220 14.76 50.83 8.70
CA PHE A 220 14.57 49.92 7.56
C PHE A 220 14.95 48.46 7.90
N MET A 221 15.99 48.26 8.71
CA MET A 221 16.43 46.93 9.15
C MET A 221 15.38 46.22 10.01
N VAL A 222 14.67 46.96 10.87
CA VAL A 222 13.58 46.43 11.70
C VAL A 222 12.36 46.06 10.83
N ALA A 223 12.01 46.89 9.84
CA ALA A 223 10.96 46.55 8.87
C ALA A 223 11.29 45.26 8.11
N LEU A 224 12.53 45.15 7.62
CA LEU A 224 12.99 44.00 6.85
C LEU A 224 13.07 42.73 7.68
N ALA A 225 13.60 42.80 8.90
CA ALA A 225 13.62 41.69 9.85
C ALA A 225 12.20 41.21 10.17
N THR A 226 11.28 42.14 10.45
CA THR A 226 9.87 41.84 10.73
C THR A 226 9.21 41.17 9.53
N PHE A 227 9.39 41.70 8.32
CA PHE A 227 8.87 41.11 7.09
C PHE A 227 9.33 39.66 6.87
N ILE A 228 10.62 39.39 7.09
CA ILE A 228 11.19 38.03 6.94
C ILE A 228 10.64 37.08 8.01
N LEU A 229 10.60 37.54 9.28
CA LEU A 229 10.02 36.76 10.37
C LEU A 229 8.56 36.41 10.10
N SER A 230 7.79 37.34 9.53
CA SER A 230 6.39 37.11 9.13
C SER A 230 6.26 36.05 8.06
N LYS A 231 7.13 36.08 7.03
CA LYS A 231 7.14 35.06 5.98
C LYS A 231 7.34 33.67 6.57
N GLN A 232 8.27 33.54 7.52
CA GLN A 232 8.53 32.27 8.20
C GLN A 232 7.35 31.84 9.09
N PHE A 233 6.76 32.79 9.81
CA PHE A 233 5.59 32.55 10.66
C PHE A 233 4.41 31.98 9.87
N TYR A 234 4.00 32.64 8.79
CA TYR A 234 2.89 32.17 7.95
C TYR A 234 3.17 30.81 7.30
N GLY A 235 4.40 30.58 6.83
CA GLY A 235 4.81 29.27 6.31
C GLY A 235 4.71 28.16 7.36
N LYS A 236 5.03 28.45 8.62
CA LYS A 236 4.95 27.49 9.73
C LYS A 236 3.53 27.19 10.18
N ILE A 237 2.61 28.16 10.14
CA ILE A 237 1.18 27.91 10.38
C ILE A 237 0.66 26.87 9.38
N THR A 238 0.92 27.08 8.09
CA THR A 238 0.45 26.18 7.04
C THR A 238 1.05 24.78 7.18
N GLY A 239 2.34 24.67 7.51
CA GLY A 239 3.00 23.40 7.81
C GLY A 239 2.35 22.67 8.99
N MET A 240 2.17 23.37 10.12
CA MET A 240 1.56 22.80 11.32
C MET A 240 0.14 22.30 11.06
N VAL A 241 -0.70 23.07 10.34
CA VAL A 241 -2.06 22.64 9.98
C VAL A 241 -2.02 21.38 9.09
N LYS A 242 -1.11 21.31 8.10
CA LYS A 242 -0.93 20.12 7.26
C LYS A 242 -0.59 18.89 8.10
N ASP A 243 0.30 19.02 9.07
CA ASP A 243 0.73 17.90 9.92
C ASP A 243 -0.36 17.47 10.89
N VAL A 244 -1.07 18.40 11.52
CA VAL A 244 -2.22 18.12 12.40
C VAL A 244 -3.35 17.43 11.63
N VAL A 245 -3.69 17.89 10.42
CA VAL A 245 -4.71 17.24 9.57
C VAL A 245 -4.29 15.81 9.20
N LYS A 246 -3.02 15.60 8.84
CA LYS A 246 -2.48 14.28 8.53
C LYS A 246 -2.49 13.34 9.74
N LEU A 247 -2.14 13.84 10.92
CA LEU A 247 -2.22 13.10 12.19
C LEU A 247 -3.67 12.73 12.50
N HIS A 248 -4.60 13.67 12.36
CA HIS A 248 -6.01 13.44 12.64
C HIS A 248 -6.63 12.39 11.70
N LYS A 249 -6.30 12.42 10.41
CA LYS A 249 -6.73 11.39 9.44
C LYS A 249 -6.27 9.97 9.83
N ARG A 250 -5.17 9.85 10.58
CA ARG A 250 -4.62 8.57 11.05
C ARG A 250 -4.88 8.31 12.55
N LYS A 251 -5.77 9.09 13.18
CA LYS A 251 -6.08 9.01 14.60
C LYS A 251 -6.38 7.59 15.10
N PRO A 252 -7.16 6.72 14.41
CA PRO A 252 -7.43 5.36 14.90
C PRO A 252 -6.18 4.48 14.97
N ALA A 253 -5.28 4.60 13.99
CA ALA A 253 -4.03 3.86 13.96
C ALA A 253 -3.04 4.39 15.01
N ILE A 254 -2.95 5.71 15.17
CA ILE A 254 -2.16 6.35 16.23
C ILE A 254 -2.73 5.99 17.61
N ASP A 255 -4.04 5.93 17.78
CA ASP A 255 -4.66 5.56 19.06
C ASP A 255 -4.31 4.12 19.45
N ALA A 256 -4.39 3.18 18.49
CA ALA A 256 -4.03 1.78 18.72
C ALA A 256 -2.53 1.60 19.04
N LEU A 257 -1.68 2.36 18.36
CA LEU A 257 -0.22 2.31 18.51
C LEU A 257 0.26 2.97 19.81
N PHE A 258 -0.30 4.12 20.20
CA PHE A 258 0.22 4.92 21.32
C PHE A 258 -0.58 4.76 22.63
N PHE A 259 -1.82 4.24 22.59
CA PHE A 259 -2.64 4.02 23.78
C PHE A 259 -2.81 2.54 24.11
N LYS A 260 -2.32 2.11 25.30
CA LYS A 260 -2.41 0.71 25.78
C LYS A 260 -3.86 0.21 25.89
N THR A 261 -4.82 1.09 26.21
CA THR A 261 -6.20 0.74 26.58
C THR A 261 -7.24 0.87 25.46
N LYS A 262 -6.86 1.24 24.24
CA LYS A 262 -7.80 1.34 23.10
C LYS A 262 -7.53 0.23 22.10
N THR A 263 -8.51 -0.65 21.92
CA THR A 263 -8.54 -1.65 20.84
C THR A 263 -8.75 -0.95 19.50
N PHE A 264 -8.06 -1.40 18.45
CA PHE A 264 -8.20 -0.85 17.11
C PHE A 264 -9.59 -1.19 16.57
N THR A 265 -10.54 -0.27 16.72
CA THR A 265 -11.77 -0.24 15.92
C THR A 265 -11.50 0.60 14.69
N GLY A 266 -10.69 0.07 13.78
CA GLY A 266 -10.39 0.74 12.52
C GLY A 266 -11.66 1.04 11.75
N LYS A 267 -11.87 2.31 11.36
CA LYS A 267 -12.71 2.60 10.21
C LYS A 267 -12.04 1.92 9.02
N ARG A 268 -12.70 0.92 8.46
CA ARG A 268 -12.32 0.21 7.23
C ARG A 268 -11.93 1.22 6.15
N LYS A 269 -11.00 0.87 5.27
CA LYS A 269 -10.62 1.76 4.16
C LYS A 269 -11.90 2.12 3.39
N LYS A 270 -12.01 3.36 2.87
CA LYS A 270 -13.21 3.82 2.14
C LYS A 270 -13.66 2.84 1.02
N GLY A 271 -12.73 2.09 0.42
CA GLY A 271 -13.04 1.01 -0.54
C GLY A 271 -13.47 -0.33 0.09
N GLU A 272 -12.98 -0.68 1.28
CA GLU A 272 -13.45 -1.87 2.02
C GLU A 272 -14.89 -1.68 2.49
N ASP A 273 -15.25 -0.50 2.98
CA ASP A 273 -16.65 -0.19 3.35
C ASP A 273 -17.59 -0.32 2.15
N ILE A 274 -17.17 0.16 0.97
CA ILE A 274 -17.97 0.03 -0.26
C ILE A 274 -18.09 -1.43 -0.69
N PHE A 275 -16.99 -2.19 -0.69
CA PHE A 275 -17.04 -3.60 -1.09
C PHE A 275 -18.00 -4.42 -0.22
N TRP A 276 -17.93 -4.24 1.10
CA TRP A 276 -18.82 -4.95 2.00
C TRP A 276 -20.25 -4.41 1.99
N SER A 277 -20.48 -3.12 1.69
CA SER A 277 -21.84 -2.59 1.53
C SER A 277 -22.56 -3.19 0.32
N LEU A 278 -21.81 -3.58 -0.74
CA LEU A 278 -22.40 -4.26 -1.92
C LEU A 278 -23.02 -5.62 -1.61
N MET A 279 -22.79 -6.18 -0.40
CA MET A 279 -23.44 -7.41 0.08
C MET A 279 -24.84 -7.15 0.67
N ASP A 280 -25.16 -5.90 1.01
CA ASP A 280 -26.47 -5.53 1.57
C ASP A 280 -27.60 -5.91 0.59
N LYS A 281 -28.70 -6.48 1.10
CA LYS A 281 -29.77 -7.09 0.28
C LYS A 281 -30.34 -6.13 -0.79
N GLN A 282 -30.49 -4.84 -0.46
CA GLN A 282 -31.00 -3.85 -1.40
C GLN A 282 -29.95 -3.46 -2.45
N GLN A 283 -28.70 -3.21 -2.02
CA GLN A 283 -27.61 -2.86 -2.94
C GLN A 283 -27.31 -4.02 -3.90
N ARG A 284 -27.24 -5.26 -3.38
CA ARG A 284 -26.94 -6.43 -4.19
C ARG A 284 -27.95 -6.67 -5.30
N GLN A 285 -29.25 -6.53 -5.01
CA GLN A 285 -30.28 -6.69 -6.05
C GLN A 285 -30.15 -5.63 -7.15
N LEU A 286 -29.82 -4.39 -6.76
CA LEU A 286 -29.68 -3.28 -7.70
C LEU A 286 -28.47 -3.47 -8.63
N TRP A 287 -27.28 -3.68 -8.08
CA TRP A 287 -26.08 -3.76 -8.92
C TRP A 287 -26.01 -5.10 -9.68
N VAL A 288 -26.49 -6.22 -9.12
CA VAL A 288 -26.53 -7.50 -9.83
C VAL A 288 -27.41 -7.39 -11.08
N LYS A 289 -28.56 -6.73 -10.99
CA LYS A 289 -29.43 -6.47 -12.15
C LYS A 289 -28.69 -5.71 -13.26
N ASN A 290 -27.81 -4.78 -12.90
CA ASN A 290 -27.08 -3.96 -13.86
C ASN A 290 -25.99 -4.74 -14.62
N VAL A 291 -25.42 -5.79 -14.02
CA VAL A 291 -24.34 -6.59 -14.64
C VAL A 291 -24.84 -7.82 -15.41
N LEU A 292 -26.12 -8.18 -15.30
CA LEU A 292 -26.70 -9.27 -16.09
C LEU A 292 -26.81 -8.89 -17.59
N PRO A 293 -26.91 -9.87 -18.51
CA PRO A 293 -27.14 -9.63 -19.93
C PRO A 293 -28.36 -8.73 -20.20
N MET A 294 -28.30 -7.86 -21.22
CA MET A 294 -29.34 -6.85 -21.49
C MET A 294 -30.72 -7.46 -21.77
N ASP A 295 -30.74 -8.61 -22.43
CA ASP A 295 -31.89 -9.47 -22.74
C ASP A 295 -32.68 -9.94 -21.51
N ILE A 296 -32.16 -9.72 -20.29
CA ILE A 296 -32.73 -10.18 -19.02
C ILE A 296 -33.12 -9.02 -18.10
N LYS A 297 -32.75 -7.76 -18.43
CA LYS A 297 -32.93 -6.62 -17.54
C LYS A 297 -34.38 -6.14 -17.43
N GLU A 298 -35.19 -6.39 -18.44
CA GLU A 298 -36.58 -5.93 -18.52
C GLU A 298 -37.55 -7.01 -17.99
N ASN A 299 -38.33 -6.66 -16.97
CA ASN A 299 -39.44 -7.45 -16.40
C ASN A 299 -39.11 -8.86 -15.82
N ALA A 300 -37.84 -9.22 -15.65
CA ALA A 300 -37.47 -10.46 -14.96
C ALA A 300 -37.51 -10.31 -13.43
N LYS A 301 -38.08 -11.32 -12.75
CA LYS A 301 -38.00 -11.47 -11.29
C LYS A 301 -36.64 -12.08 -10.95
N LEU A 302 -35.88 -11.36 -10.13
CA LEU A 302 -34.53 -11.74 -9.70
C LEU A 302 -34.52 -12.21 -8.26
N GLU A 303 -34.03 -13.43 -8.04
CA GLU A 303 -33.69 -13.94 -6.72
C GLU A 303 -32.17 -13.98 -6.59
N VAL A 304 -31.61 -13.22 -5.64
CA VAL A 304 -30.16 -13.09 -5.43
C VAL A 304 -29.80 -13.65 -4.06
N ASN A 305 -29.16 -14.81 -4.08
CA ASN A 305 -28.74 -15.55 -2.90
C ASN A 305 -27.21 -15.48 -2.76
N PHE A 306 -26.74 -15.24 -1.55
CA PHE A 306 -25.30 -15.22 -1.27
C PHE A 306 -24.77 -16.65 -1.28
N LEU A 307 -23.67 -16.88 -2.00
CA LEU A 307 -22.96 -18.14 -2.02
C LEU A 307 -21.63 -17.98 -1.29
N GLN A 308 -21.41 -18.81 -0.28
CA GLN A 308 -20.13 -18.81 0.44
C GLN A 308 -19.04 -19.40 -0.45
N SER A 309 -18.01 -18.60 -0.73
CA SER A 309 -16.75 -19.06 -1.32
C SER A 309 -15.72 -19.34 -0.21
N ASN A 310 -14.86 -20.33 -0.42
CA ASN A 310 -13.71 -20.58 0.47
C ASN A 310 -12.54 -19.61 0.22
N ILE A 311 -12.70 -18.67 -0.71
CA ILE A 311 -11.65 -17.72 -1.08
C ILE A 311 -11.96 -16.35 -0.49
N VAL A 312 -11.04 -15.90 0.37
CA VAL A 312 -11.17 -14.62 1.07
C VAL A 312 -11.18 -13.45 0.08
N ASN A 313 -12.09 -12.51 0.32
CA ASN A 313 -12.30 -11.28 -0.44
C ASN A 313 -12.87 -11.49 -1.87
N ILE A 314 -13.66 -12.55 -2.04
CA ILE A 314 -14.52 -12.76 -3.21
C ILE A 314 -15.95 -12.91 -2.70
N LEU A 315 -16.88 -12.11 -3.23
CA LEU A 315 -18.32 -12.29 -2.99
C LEU A 315 -18.90 -13.06 -4.16
N ALA A 316 -19.57 -14.17 -3.89
CA ALA A 316 -20.27 -14.95 -4.90
C ALA A 316 -21.78 -14.90 -4.65
N PHE A 317 -22.56 -14.79 -5.72
CA PHE A 317 -24.01 -14.74 -5.66
C PHE A 317 -24.62 -15.69 -6.69
N ASP A 318 -25.52 -16.54 -6.23
CA ASP A 318 -26.40 -17.33 -7.08
C ASP A 318 -27.64 -16.50 -7.43
N VAL A 319 -27.85 -16.30 -8.73
CA VAL A 319 -28.86 -15.40 -9.27
C VAL A 319 -29.83 -16.19 -10.13
N LYS A 320 -31.04 -16.42 -9.61
CA LYS A 320 -32.12 -17.06 -10.37
C LYS A 320 -32.96 -15.97 -11.03
N VAL A 321 -33.18 -16.14 -12.32
CA VAL A 321 -33.93 -15.22 -13.18
C VAL A 321 -35.17 -15.96 -13.67
N SER A 322 -36.35 -15.49 -13.27
CA SER A 322 -37.63 -16.01 -13.77
C SER A 322 -38.45 -14.92 -14.45
N SER A 323 -38.95 -15.22 -15.64
CA SER A 323 -39.88 -14.44 -16.44
C SER A 323 -40.76 -15.39 -17.23
N ASP A 324 -41.88 -14.93 -17.79
CA ASP A 324 -42.86 -15.74 -18.53
C ASP A 324 -42.23 -16.56 -19.68
N LYS A 325 -41.06 -16.13 -20.19
CA LYS A 325 -40.33 -16.78 -21.29
C LYS A 325 -38.92 -17.25 -20.96
N ILE A 326 -38.38 -16.87 -19.79
CA ILE A 326 -36.96 -17.07 -19.45
C ILE A 326 -36.87 -17.62 -18.03
N ASN A 327 -36.30 -18.83 -17.92
CA ASN A 327 -35.81 -19.38 -16.66
C ASN A 327 -34.32 -19.62 -16.83
N LYS A 328 -33.49 -18.80 -16.18
CA LYS A 328 -32.02 -18.90 -16.24
C LYS A 328 -31.40 -18.71 -14.86
N ARG A 329 -30.21 -19.28 -14.68
CA ARG A 329 -29.44 -19.18 -13.44
C ARG A 329 -28.04 -18.65 -13.75
N TYR A 330 -27.54 -17.75 -12.92
CA TYR A 330 -26.21 -17.16 -13.07
C TYR A 330 -25.45 -17.21 -11.75
N LEU A 331 -24.13 -17.37 -11.86
CA LEU A 331 -23.21 -17.16 -10.75
C LEU A 331 -22.46 -15.85 -10.98
N VAL A 332 -22.65 -14.89 -10.09
CA VAL A 332 -22.01 -13.57 -10.14
C VAL A 332 -20.92 -13.51 -9.09
N LYS A 333 -19.67 -13.24 -9.51
CA LYS A 333 -18.50 -13.13 -8.62
C LYS A 333 -17.95 -11.71 -8.64
N LEU A 334 -17.81 -11.11 -7.46
CA LEU A 334 -17.21 -9.81 -7.26
C LEU A 334 -15.87 -9.95 -6.53
N PHE A 335 -14.81 -9.42 -7.13
CA PHE A 335 -13.45 -9.53 -6.62
C PHE A 335 -13.03 -8.23 -5.96
N HIS A 336 -12.59 -8.31 -4.70
CA HIS A 336 -12.04 -7.16 -4.00
C HIS A 336 -10.76 -6.65 -4.69
N GLY A 337 -10.35 -5.41 -4.40
CA GLY A 337 -9.19 -4.76 -5.04
C GLY A 337 -7.85 -5.48 -4.85
N ASN A 338 -7.70 -6.31 -3.81
CA ASN A 338 -6.52 -7.17 -3.62
C ASN A 338 -6.58 -8.50 -4.40
N ARG A 339 -7.68 -8.76 -5.13
CA ARG A 339 -7.90 -9.95 -5.96
C ARG A 339 -8.07 -9.62 -7.45
N THR A 340 -7.82 -8.38 -7.88
CA THR A 340 -7.93 -7.96 -9.28
C THR A 340 -7.03 -8.78 -10.21
N ALA A 341 -5.83 -9.14 -9.77
CA ALA A 341 -4.93 -10.00 -10.54
C ALA A 341 -5.52 -11.39 -10.74
N ALA A 342 -6.12 -11.99 -9.71
CA ALA A 342 -6.78 -13.30 -9.80
C ALA A 342 -8.00 -13.26 -10.73
N ALA A 343 -8.80 -12.19 -10.68
CA ALA A 343 -9.91 -11.99 -11.62
C ALA A 343 -9.42 -11.91 -13.07
N THR A 344 -8.40 -11.08 -13.32
CA THR A 344 -7.83 -10.93 -14.67
C THR A 344 -7.25 -12.25 -15.17
N HIS A 345 -6.61 -13.00 -14.28
CA HIS A 345 -6.02 -14.31 -14.57
C HIS A 345 -7.10 -15.34 -14.92
N GLU A 346 -8.18 -15.42 -14.13
CA GLU A 346 -9.34 -16.27 -14.41
C GLU A 346 -9.97 -15.95 -15.78
N ALA A 347 -10.27 -14.68 -16.05
CA ALA A 347 -10.87 -14.26 -17.31
C ALA A 347 -9.99 -14.63 -18.52
N LEU A 348 -8.67 -14.46 -18.41
CA LEU A 348 -7.73 -14.77 -19.47
C LEU A 348 -7.73 -16.26 -19.88
N LEU A 349 -7.90 -17.17 -18.93
CA LEU A 349 -8.00 -18.61 -19.25
C LEU A 349 -9.35 -18.94 -19.89
N LEU A 350 -10.43 -18.42 -19.32
CA LEU A 350 -11.79 -18.80 -19.72
C LEU A 350 -12.25 -18.17 -21.04
N GLN A 351 -11.56 -17.11 -21.48
CA GLN A 351 -11.78 -16.47 -22.78
C GLN A 351 -10.83 -17.00 -23.87
N GLU A 352 -9.88 -17.89 -23.55
CA GLU A 352 -8.95 -18.43 -24.54
C GLU A 352 -9.66 -19.43 -25.45
N GLU A 353 -9.70 -19.11 -26.75
CA GLU A 353 -10.30 -20.00 -27.75
C GLU A 353 -9.48 -21.28 -27.92
N GLY A 354 -10.19 -22.41 -28.08
CA GLY A 354 -9.59 -23.71 -28.35
C GLY A 354 -9.18 -24.52 -27.11
N ILE A 355 -9.31 -23.97 -25.89
CA ILE A 355 -9.13 -24.73 -24.66
C ILE A 355 -10.50 -25.17 -24.14
N VAL A 356 -10.74 -26.48 -24.10
CA VAL A 356 -11.97 -27.05 -23.52
C VAL A 356 -11.70 -27.39 -22.06
N LEU A 357 -12.34 -26.66 -21.14
CA LEU A 357 -12.24 -26.90 -19.70
C LEU A 357 -13.59 -27.25 -19.08
N PRO A 358 -13.59 -28.09 -18.05
CA PRO A 358 -14.77 -28.34 -17.21
C PRO A 358 -15.09 -27.12 -16.35
N THR A 359 -15.70 -26.11 -16.94
CA THR A 359 -16.01 -24.83 -16.28
C THR A 359 -17.40 -24.32 -16.64
N LEU A 360 -17.94 -23.44 -15.79
CA LEU A 360 -19.13 -22.68 -16.13
C LEU A 360 -18.81 -21.70 -17.26
N LYS A 361 -19.78 -21.47 -18.14
CA LYS A 361 -19.62 -20.55 -19.25
C LYS A 361 -19.54 -19.12 -18.72
N LEU A 362 -18.37 -18.48 -18.87
CA LEU A 362 -18.18 -17.07 -18.57
C LEU A 362 -18.90 -16.23 -19.63
N VAL A 363 -19.91 -15.46 -19.22
CA VAL A 363 -20.74 -14.64 -20.11
C VAL A 363 -20.28 -13.19 -20.12
N ILE A 364 -19.95 -12.63 -18.94
CA ILE A 364 -19.62 -11.21 -18.78
C ILE A 364 -18.42 -11.04 -17.87
N THR A 365 -17.52 -10.13 -18.25
CA THR A 365 -16.47 -9.55 -17.40
C THR A 365 -16.65 -8.04 -17.35
N ASP A 366 -17.04 -7.50 -16.20
CA ASP A 366 -17.39 -6.09 -16.02
C ASP A 366 -16.76 -5.50 -14.74
N GLN A 367 -17.12 -4.27 -14.37
CA GLN A 367 -16.74 -3.62 -13.12
C GLN A 367 -17.95 -3.02 -12.40
N VAL A 368 -17.98 -3.17 -11.08
CA VAL A 368 -18.99 -2.57 -10.19
C VAL A 368 -18.25 -1.76 -9.15
N GLU A 369 -18.45 -0.43 -9.12
CA GLU A 369 -17.77 0.48 -8.19
C GLU A 369 -16.22 0.33 -8.19
N GLY A 370 -15.66 -0.01 -9.36
CA GLY A 370 -14.22 -0.26 -9.55
C GLY A 370 -13.73 -1.67 -9.18
N PHE A 371 -14.60 -2.55 -8.69
CA PHE A 371 -14.31 -3.95 -8.42
C PHE A 371 -14.60 -4.81 -9.65
N ARG A 372 -13.75 -5.80 -9.95
CA ARG A 372 -13.95 -6.71 -11.09
C ARG A 372 -15.13 -7.64 -10.78
N CYS A 373 -16.01 -7.81 -11.77
CA CYS A 373 -17.20 -8.65 -11.68
C CYS A 373 -17.21 -9.65 -12.82
N HIS A 374 -17.41 -10.93 -12.52
CA HIS A 374 -17.59 -11.99 -13.51
C HIS A 374 -19.00 -12.59 -13.38
N VAL A 375 -19.64 -12.85 -14.52
CA VAL A 375 -20.97 -13.49 -14.58
C VAL A 375 -20.86 -14.78 -15.37
N PHE A 376 -21.24 -15.89 -14.74
CA PHE A 376 -21.24 -17.22 -15.31
C PHE A 376 -22.67 -17.72 -15.53
N GLU A 377 -22.93 -18.38 -16.64
CA GLU A 377 -24.21 -19.09 -16.89
C GLU A 377 -24.17 -20.45 -16.18
N VAL A 378 -25.16 -20.71 -15.33
CA VAL A 378 -25.33 -21.96 -14.60
C VAL A 378 -26.47 -22.73 -15.28
N PRO A 379 -26.28 -24.01 -15.65
CA PRO A 379 -27.36 -24.80 -16.22
C PRO A 379 -28.54 -24.93 -15.24
N VAL A 380 -29.76 -24.76 -15.74
CA VAL A 380 -30.99 -24.65 -14.92
C VAL A 380 -31.47 -26.00 -14.39
N GLU A 381 -31.04 -27.11 -15.01
CA GLU A 381 -31.42 -28.47 -14.66
C GLU A 381 -30.69 -29.02 -13.42
N ASP A 382 -29.79 -28.25 -12.82
CA ASP A 382 -28.86 -28.73 -11.79
C ASP A 382 -29.17 -28.12 -10.40
N ASP A 383 -29.59 -28.97 -9.46
CA ASP A 383 -30.14 -28.53 -8.18
C ASP A 383 -29.19 -28.59 -6.97
N SER A 384 -27.90 -28.93 -7.12
CA SER A 384 -27.02 -28.92 -5.94
C SER A 384 -25.53 -28.71 -6.24
N PHE A 385 -24.94 -27.78 -5.51
CA PHE A 385 -23.51 -27.80 -5.19
C PHE A 385 -23.22 -29.10 -4.43
N LEU A 386 -22.11 -29.77 -4.74
CA LEU A 386 -21.82 -31.10 -4.21
C LEU A 386 -21.79 -31.14 -2.67
N HIS A 387 -22.31 -32.24 -2.10
CA HIS A 387 -22.22 -32.53 -0.67
C HIS A 387 -20.86 -33.18 -0.30
N ASP A 388 -20.48 -33.06 0.98
CA ASP A 388 -19.11 -33.26 1.46
C ASP A 388 -18.49 -34.65 1.20
N SER A 389 -19.32 -35.70 1.11
CA SER A 389 -18.91 -37.10 0.96
C SER A 389 -18.46 -37.48 -0.46
N GLU A 390 -18.90 -36.75 -1.49
CA GLU A 390 -18.63 -37.08 -2.91
C GLU A 390 -17.41 -36.34 -3.48
N ALA A 391 -16.91 -35.35 -2.75
CA ALA A 391 -16.03 -34.35 -3.34
C ALA A 391 -14.60 -34.83 -3.64
N ARG A 392 -14.12 -35.89 -2.97
CA ARG A 392 -12.79 -36.45 -3.24
C ARG A 392 -12.74 -37.12 -4.62
N GLN A 393 -13.71 -37.99 -4.90
CA GLN A 393 -13.86 -38.62 -6.22
C GLN A 393 -14.13 -37.57 -7.30
N ALA A 394 -14.93 -36.54 -6.97
CA ALA A 394 -15.19 -35.44 -7.88
C ALA A 394 -13.92 -34.66 -8.25
N SER A 395 -13.04 -34.40 -7.28
CA SER A 395 -11.78 -33.68 -7.51
C SER A 395 -10.81 -34.49 -8.39
N GLU A 396 -10.73 -35.80 -8.19
CA GLU A 396 -9.90 -36.69 -9.02
C GLU A 396 -10.41 -36.73 -10.47
N ARG A 397 -11.73 -36.84 -10.68
CA ARG A 397 -12.32 -36.78 -12.03
C ARG A 397 -12.08 -35.43 -12.70
N LEU A 398 -12.26 -34.34 -11.97
CA LEU A 398 -11.99 -33.00 -12.49
C LEU A 398 -10.53 -32.85 -12.90
N PHE A 399 -9.59 -33.32 -12.06
CA PHE A 399 -8.17 -33.32 -12.41
C PHE A 399 -7.93 -34.08 -13.71
N ASN A 400 -8.57 -35.23 -13.90
CA ASN A 400 -8.41 -36.03 -15.11
C ASN A 400 -8.86 -35.28 -16.37
N GLU A 401 -9.96 -34.54 -16.30
CA GLU A 401 -10.46 -33.73 -17.41
C GLU A 401 -9.55 -32.53 -17.70
N ILE A 402 -9.10 -31.82 -16.65
CA ILE A 402 -8.22 -30.64 -16.80
C ILE A 402 -6.85 -31.04 -17.36
N ALA A 403 -6.26 -32.14 -16.88
CA ALA A 403 -4.94 -32.60 -17.32
C ALA A 403 -4.91 -33.03 -18.80
N ARG A 404 -6.07 -33.37 -19.37
CA ARG A 404 -6.24 -33.73 -20.79
C ARG A 404 -6.47 -32.52 -21.70
N ALA A 405 -6.71 -31.33 -21.15
CA ALA A 405 -6.99 -30.14 -21.95
C ALA A 405 -5.82 -29.81 -22.89
N GLU A 406 -6.12 -29.66 -24.17
CA GLU A 406 -5.12 -29.28 -25.17
C GLU A 406 -4.82 -27.79 -25.10
N LEU A 407 -3.53 -27.46 -24.93
CA LEU A 407 -3.06 -26.09 -24.83
C LEU A 407 -2.50 -25.60 -26.16
N SER A 408 -2.99 -24.45 -26.62
CA SER A 408 -2.44 -23.79 -27.80
C SER A 408 -0.99 -23.34 -27.54
N LYS A 409 -0.12 -23.45 -28.56
CA LYS A 409 1.29 -23.03 -28.45
C LYS A 409 1.41 -21.53 -28.16
N THR A 410 0.48 -20.73 -28.67
CA THR A 410 0.39 -19.28 -28.45
C THR A 410 0.07 -18.96 -26.99
N PHE A 411 -0.90 -19.66 -26.38
CA PHE A 411 -1.23 -19.52 -24.96
C PHE A 411 -0.03 -19.87 -24.07
N VAL A 412 0.59 -21.02 -24.32
CA VAL A 412 1.77 -21.48 -23.57
C VAL A 412 2.93 -20.46 -23.67
N SER A 413 3.21 -19.94 -24.87
CA SER A 413 4.28 -18.94 -25.03
C SER A 413 3.97 -17.64 -24.29
N ARG A 414 2.72 -17.15 -24.31
CA ARG A 414 2.33 -15.95 -23.55
C ARG A 414 2.47 -16.16 -22.04
N TYR A 415 2.05 -17.31 -21.53
CA TYR A 415 2.16 -17.62 -20.11
C TYR A 415 3.62 -17.69 -19.65
N THR A 416 4.45 -18.45 -20.38
CA THR A 416 5.87 -18.66 -20.02
C THR A 416 6.74 -17.41 -20.12
N ARG A 417 6.36 -16.40 -20.92
CA ARG A 417 7.03 -15.09 -20.92
C ARG A 417 6.71 -14.22 -19.70
N SER A 418 5.54 -14.44 -19.09
CA SER A 418 5.06 -13.60 -17.98
C SER A 418 5.31 -14.21 -16.60
N ARG A 419 5.65 -15.51 -16.54
CA ARG A 419 5.98 -16.20 -15.28
C ARG A 419 7.24 -17.06 -15.43
N PRO A 420 8.17 -17.00 -14.46
CA PRO A 420 9.33 -17.88 -14.46
C PRO A 420 8.90 -19.35 -14.32
N GLY A 421 9.64 -20.25 -14.96
CA GLY A 421 9.42 -21.69 -14.87
C GLY A 421 9.72 -22.25 -13.47
N LEU A 422 9.30 -23.50 -13.23
CA LEU A 422 9.64 -24.21 -11.99
C LEU A 422 11.18 -24.25 -11.81
N GLY A 423 11.66 -24.03 -10.59
CA GLY A 423 13.07 -24.03 -10.20
C GLY A 423 13.77 -22.67 -10.30
N HIS A 424 13.27 -21.73 -11.11
CA HIS A 424 13.91 -20.41 -11.29
C HIS A 424 13.68 -19.44 -10.12
N GLN A 425 12.77 -19.76 -9.19
CA GLN A 425 12.45 -18.92 -8.04
C GLN A 425 13.31 -19.21 -6.80
N LEU A 426 14.15 -20.27 -6.87
CA LEU A 426 14.97 -20.71 -5.75
C LEU A 426 16.27 -19.91 -5.68
N ASP A 427 16.56 -19.35 -4.52
CA ASP A 427 17.78 -18.59 -4.24
C ASP A 427 18.73 -19.46 -3.40
N LYS A 428 19.89 -19.77 -3.98
CA LYS A 428 20.93 -20.60 -3.36
C LYS A 428 21.44 -20.01 -2.05
N GLU A 429 21.76 -18.72 -2.04
CA GLU A 429 22.31 -18.04 -0.87
C GLU A 429 21.27 -17.96 0.24
N ARG A 430 20.01 -17.69 -0.11
CA ARG A 430 18.92 -17.71 0.88
C ARG A 430 18.73 -19.09 1.51
N LEU A 431 18.81 -20.16 0.73
CA LEU A 431 18.69 -21.54 1.24
C LEU A 431 19.87 -21.91 2.14
N LYS A 432 21.11 -21.52 1.78
CA LYS A 432 22.29 -21.72 2.64
C LYS A 432 22.16 -20.96 3.96
N ASN A 433 21.71 -19.71 3.91
CA ASN A 433 21.48 -18.89 5.12
C ASN A 433 20.37 -19.44 6.04
N ALA A 434 19.47 -20.28 5.52
CA ALA A 434 18.41 -20.92 6.29
C ALA A 434 18.85 -22.17 7.06
N SER A 435 20.12 -22.62 6.91
CA SER A 435 20.69 -23.78 7.60
C SER A 435 22.09 -23.51 8.13
N ASN A 436 22.41 -24.00 9.32
CA ASN A 436 23.78 -23.95 9.88
C ASN A 436 24.53 -25.29 9.72
N ARG A 437 23.92 -26.25 9.01
CA ARG A 437 24.43 -27.62 8.86
C ARG A 437 25.20 -27.77 7.55
N GLN A 438 26.45 -28.23 7.64
CA GLN A 438 27.33 -28.39 6.48
C GLN A 438 26.82 -29.44 5.50
N ASP A 439 26.28 -30.56 5.99
CA ASP A 439 25.72 -31.62 5.14
C ASP A 439 24.54 -31.13 4.30
N VAL A 440 23.71 -30.23 4.85
CA VAL A 440 22.63 -29.57 4.11
C VAL A 440 23.17 -28.59 3.07
N HIS A 441 24.27 -27.89 3.37
CA HIS A 441 24.92 -27.00 2.39
C HIS A 441 25.47 -27.78 1.20
N ASP A 442 26.05 -28.95 1.46
CA ASP A 442 26.56 -29.84 0.42
C ASP A 442 25.42 -30.37 -0.47
N ASP A 443 24.29 -30.79 0.11
CA ASP A 443 23.09 -31.19 -0.64
C ASP A 443 22.51 -30.03 -1.49
N ILE A 444 22.50 -28.81 -0.96
CA ILE A 444 22.10 -27.60 -1.71
C ILE A 444 23.06 -27.37 -2.88
N ASP A 445 24.37 -27.50 -2.66
CA ASP A 445 25.37 -27.32 -3.72
C ASP A 445 25.21 -28.36 -4.83
N VAL A 446 24.99 -29.63 -4.47
CA VAL A 446 24.70 -30.71 -5.43
C VAL A 446 23.42 -30.41 -6.21
N PHE A 447 22.35 -29.99 -5.53
CA PHE A 447 21.10 -29.61 -6.20
C PHE A 447 21.32 -28.48 -7.21
N PHE A 448 21.93 -27.37 -6.80
CA PHE A 448 22.18 -26.23 -7.68
C PHE A 448 23.17 -26.53 -8.82
N SER A 449 24.08 -27.49 -8.65
CA SER A 449 24.95 -27.95 -9.75
C SER A 449 24.20 -28.68 -10.87
N HIS A 450 23.00 -29.21 -10.59
CA HIS A 450 22.15 -29.92 -11.56
C HIS A 450 20.93 -29.10 -12.01
N VAL A 451 20.74 -27.86 -11.54
CA VAL A 451 19.54 -27.06 -11.85
C VAL A 451 19.36 -26.85 -13.36
N ASP A 452 20.43 -26.68 -14.13
CA ASP A 452 20.34 -26.52 -15.58
C ASP A 452 19.85 -27.80 -16.29
N ASP A 453 20.31 -28.98 -15.85
CA ASP A 453 19.83 -30.26 -16.35
C ASP A 453 18.36 -30.50 -15.96
N ILE A 454 18.00 -30.23 -14.71
CA ILE A 454 16.60 -30.28 -14.24
C ILE A 454 15.73 -29.41 -15.14
N ASN A 455 16.13 -28.16 -15.36
CA ASN A 455 15.38 -27.23 -16.22
C ASN A 455 15.27 -27.74 -17.67
N ALA A 456 16.32 -28.35 -18.21
CA ALA A 456 16.30 -28.93 -19.55
C ALA A 456 15.36 -30.13 -19.66
N ARG A 457 15.31 -30.98 -18.63
CA ARG A 457 14.39 -32.13 -18.53
C ARG A 457 12.95 -31.66 -18.38
N LEU A 458 12.68 -30.73 -17.47
CA LEU A 458 11.33 -30.19 -17.24
C LEU A 458 10.77 -29.45 -18.47
N LYS A 459 11.61 -28.79 -19.27
CA LYS A 459 11.18 -28.14 -20.52
C LYS A 459 10.69 -29.12 -21.59
N LYS A 460 11.12 -30.40 -21.54
CA LYS A 460 10.66 -31.44 -22.48
C LYS A 460 9.27 -31.97 -22.12
N LEU A 461 8.86 -31.80 -20.86
CA LEU A 461 7.57 -32.28 -20.39
C LEU A 461 6.43 -31.43 -20.96
N PRO A 462 5.30 -32.05 -21.31
CA PRO A 462 4.09 -31.32 -21.63
C PRO A 462 3.60 -30.52 -20.42
N LEU A 463 3.28 -29.25 -20.64
CA LEU A 463 2.59 -28.45 -19.63
C LEU A 463 1.12 -28.85 -19.56
N ILE A 464 0.59 -28.89 -18.35
CA ILE A 464 -0.82 -29.09 -18.03
C ILE A 464 -1.35 -27.90 -17.20
N ILE A 465 -2.66 -27.67 -17.26
CA ILE A 465 -3.31 -26.73 -16.35
C ILE A 465 -3.52 -27.43 -15.01
N ILE A 466 -3.30 -26.69 -13.92
CA ILE A 466 -3.73 -27.08 -12.59
C ILE A 466 -4.56 -25.97 -11.98
N ASN A 467 -5.55 -26.34 -11.17
CA ASN A 467 -6.37 -25.41 -10.41
C ASN A 467 -6.35 -25.80 -8.93
N PRO A 468 -5.44 -25.23 -8.12
CA PRO A 468 -5.34 -25.57 -6.69
C PRO A 468 -6.54 -25.07 -5.88
N ASP A 469 -7.28 -24.08 -6.40
CA ASP A 469 -8.44 -23.51 -5.73
C ASP A 469 -9.73 -24.28 -6.02
N ALA A 470 -9.68 -25.31 -6.89
CA ALA A 470 -10.80 -26.21 -7.17
C ALA A 470 -11.13 -27.03 -5.92
N ASN A 471 -11.95 -26.43 -5.06
CA ASN A 471 -12.45 -27.04 -3.85
C ASN A 471 -13.93 -27.40 -4.02
N LYS A 472 -14.43 -28.19 -3.08
CA LYS A 472 -15.79 -28.76 -3.08
C LYS A 472 -16.90 -27.72 -3.30
N MET A 473 -16.75 -26.53 -2.73
CA MET A 473 -17.75 -25.45 -2.77
C MET A 473 -17.81 -24.75 -4.13
N ASP A 474 -16.78 -24.95 -4.97
CA ASP A 474 -16.69 -24.34 -6.29
C ASP A 474 -17.08 -25.33 -7.41
N LEU A 475 -17.53 -26.54 -7.08
CA LEU A 475 -17.95 -27.57 -8.03
C LEU A 475 -19.48 -27.58 -8.23
N VAL A 476 -19.88 -27.55 -9.50
CA VAL A 476 -21.27 -27.67 -9.94
C VAL A 476 -21.41 -28.97 -10.73
N ARG A 477 -22.36 -29.83 -10.33
CA ARG A 477 -22.68 -31.04 -11.08
C ARG A 477 -23.61 -30.67 -12.23
N LYS A 478 -23.27 -31.11 -13.44
CA LYS A 478 -24.12 -31.07 -14.63
C LYS A 478 -24.73 -32.45 -14.90
N ARG A 479 -25.94 -32.48 -15.46
CA ARG A 479 -26.58 -33.71 -15.98
C ARG A 479 -25.60 -34.59 -16.76
N GLY A 480 -25.55 -35.87 -16.41
CA GLY A 480 -24.56 -36.84 -16.92
C GLY A 480 -23.31 -37.02 -16.04
N ASP A 481 -23.33 -36.50 -14.81
CA ASP A 481 -22.24 -36.58 -13.82
C ASP A 481 -20.94 -35.86 -14.26
N VAL A 482 -21.09 -34.87 -15.15
CA VAL A 482 -20.02 -33.96 -15.56
C VAL A 482 -19.84 -32.91 -14.48
N LEU A 483 -18.60 -32.66 -14.07
CA LEU A 483 -18.28 -31.72 -13.00
C LEU A 483 -17.74 -30.42 -13.59
N LEU A 484 -18.30 -29.29 -13.19
CA LEU A 484 -17.87 -27.97 -13.64
C LEU A 484 -17.26 -27.20 -12.48
N CYS A 485 -16.08 -26.63 -12.71
CA CYS A 485 -15.43 -25.74 -11.76
C CYS A 485 -15.82 -24.28 -12.03
N SER A 486 -16.33 -23.63 -10.99
CA SER A 486 -16.78 -22.25 -11.05
C SER A 486 -15.67 -21.22 -10.79
N HIS A 487 -14.55 -21.62 -10.20
CA HIS A 487 -13.46 -20.69 -9.83
C HIS A 487 -12.12 -21.15 -10.39
N TRP A 488 -11.39 -20.22 -11.02
CA TRP A 488 -10.09 -20.47 -11.62
C TRP A 488 -9.03 -19.43 -11.22
N GLY A 489 -9.27 -18.55 -10.25
CA GLY A 489 -8.35 -17.46 -9.91
C GLY A 489 -6.89 -17.87 -9.63
N GLY A 490 -6.68 -19.08 -9.08
CA GLY A 490 -5.35 -19.63 -8.78
C GLY A 490 -4.76 -20.57 -9.84
N TRP A 491 -5.33 -20.66 -11.04
CA TRP A 491 -4.84 -21.61 -12.05
C TRP A 491 -3.37 -21.34 -12.44
N SER A 492 -2.65 -22.40 -12.80
CA SER A 492 -1.27 -22.27 -13.33
C SER A 492 -0.94 -23.35 -14.35
N LEU A 493 0.07 -23.06 -15.19
CA LEU A 493 0.68 -24.07 -16.05
C LEU A 493 1.88 -24.67 -15.34
N VAL A 494 1.91 -26.00 -15.26
CA VAL A 494 3.01 -26.75 -14.68
C VAL A 494 3.37 -27.93 -15.58
N PRO A 495 4.62 -28.40 -15.59
CA PRO A 495 5.00 -29.66 -16.22
C PRO A 495 4.18 -30.82 -15.66
N PHE A 496 3.77 -31.73 -16.54
CA PHE A 496 3.11 -32.96 -16.14
C PHE A 496 3.93 -33.71 -15.09
N GLY A 497 3.25 -34.27 -14.07
CA GLY A 497 3.88 -34.88 -12.91
C GLY A 497 3.92 -33.98 -11.67
N SER A 498 3.85 -32.65 -11.83
CA SER A 498 3.93 -31.68 -10.72
C SER A 498 2.80 -31.78 -9.67
N THR A 499 1.70 -32.48 -9.97
CA THR A 499 0.54 -32.61 -9.06
C THR A 499 0.61 -33.83 -8.16
N TRP A 500 1.53 -34.75 -8.42
CA TRP A 500 1.72 -35.94 -7.59
C TRP A 500 2.64 -35.62 -6.40
N PRO A 501 2.53 -36.38 -5.29
CA PRO A 501 3.48 -36.27 -4.18
C PRO A 501 4.90 -36.63 -4.62
N ALA A 502 5.92 -35.95 -4.08
CA ALA A 502 7.32 -36.24 -4.39
C ALA A 502 7.82 -37.50 -3.65
N ARG A 503 7.42 -38.68 -4.14
CA ARG A 503 7.74 -39.99 -3.56
C ARG A 503 7.93 -41.03 -4.65
N GLU A 504 8.74 -42.05 -4.39
CA GLU A 504 8.99 -43.13 -5.36
C GLU A 504 7.72 -43.90 -5.73
N GLU A 505 6.81 -44.13 -4.76
CA GLU A 505 5.47 -44.72 -5.00
C GLU A 505 4.61 -43.95 -6.02
N SER A 506 4.92 -42.67 -6.27
CA SER A 506 4.21 -41.89 -7.28
C SER A 506 4.53 -42.32 -8.70
N LEU A 507 5.64 -43.04 -8.95
CA LEU A 507 5.98 -43.55 -10.28
C LEU A 507 4.89 -44.46 -10.83
N GLU A 508 4.49 -45.48 -10.05
CA GLU A 508 3.42 -46.42 -10.44
C GLU A 508 2.08 -45.69 -10.62
N LYS A 509 1.78 -44.71 -9.77
CA LYS A 509 0.54 -43.92 -9.86
C LYS A 509 0.51 -43.04 -11.11
N ILE A 510 1.63 -42.40 -11.45
CA ILE A 510 1.77 -41.61 -12.68
C ILE A 510 1.65 -42.52 -13.89
N GLN A 511 2.33 -43.66 -13.89
CA GLN A 511 2.30 -44.63 -14.98
C GLN A 511 0.87 -45.17 -15.20
N GLY A 512 0.24 -45.71 -14.17
CA GLY A 512 -1.13 -46.23 -14.27
C GLY A 512 -2.15 -45.16 -14.68
N TRP A 513 -1.91 -43.91 -14.29
CA TRP A 513 -2.71 -42.78 -14.77
C TRP A 513 -2.49 -42.50 -16.26
N ILE A 514 -1.24 -42.49 -16.76
CA ILE A 514 -0.93 -42.29 -18.19
C ILE A 514 -1.56 -43.41 -19.03
N GLU A 515 -1.49 -44.66 -18.56
CA GLU A 515 -2.07 -45.82 -19.25
C GLU A 515 -3.60 -45.72 -19.35
N SER A 516 -4.24 -45.32 -18.25
CA SER A 516 -5.70 -45.25 -18.16
C SER A 516 -6.29 -43.97 -18.75
N HIS A 517 -5.55 -42.86 -18.71
CA HIS A 517 -6.09 -41.53 -18.99
C HIS A 517 -5.22 -40.62 -19.89
N GLY A 518 -4.00 -41.04 -20.24
CA GLY A 518 -3.07 -40.23 -21.01
C GLY A 518 -3.52 -40.02 -22.46
N THR A 519 -3.34 -38.80 -22.96
CA THR A 519 -3.39 -38.50 -24.39
C THR A 519 -2.14 -39.03 -25.09
N ASP A 520 -2.13 -39.09 -26.42
CA ASP A 520 -0.96 -39.57 -27.19
C ASP A 520 0.33 -38.79 -26.90
N LYS A 521 0.20 -37.52 -26.50
CA LYS A 521 1.31 -36.68 -26.04
C LYS A 521 1.83 -37.12 -24.68
N LEU A 522 0.94 -37.46 -23.74
CA LEU A 522 1.29 -37.87 -22.37
C LEU A 522 1.86 -39.29 -22.34
N LYS A 523 1.43 -40.17 -23.24
CA LYS A 523 1.98 -41.54 -23.38
C LYS A 523 3.46 -41.59 -23.77
N LYS A 524 4.02 -40.50 -24.30
CA LYS A 524 5.43 -40.39 -24.69
C LYS A 524 6.32 -39.77 -23.61
N VAL A 525 5.76 -39.45 -22.45
CA VAL A 525 6.48 -38.79 -21.36
C VAL A 525 7.36 -39.79 -20.62
N ASN A 526 8.61 -39.38 -20.34
CA ASN A 526 9.46 -40.12 -19.41
C ASN A 526 8.92 -39.96 -17.98
N ILE A 527 8.56 -41.09 -17.35
CA ILE A 527 7.94 -41.12 -16.02
C ILE A 527 8.91 -40.58 -14.95
N GLU A 528 10.22 -40.80 -15.10
CA GLU A 528 11.22 -40.25 -14.18
C GLU A 528 11.27 -38.72 -14.24
N ASP A 529 11.11 -38.12 -15.42
CA ASP A 529 11.04 -36.67 -15.59
C ASP A 529 9.75 -36.12 -14.96
N ALA A 530 8.63 -36.82 -15.09
CA ALA A 530 7.38 -36.46 -14.43
C ALA A 530 7.50 -36.50 -12.89
N LEU A 531 8.19 -37.51 -12.35
CA LEU A 531 8.50 -37.55 -10.92
C LEU A 531 9.42 -36.40 -10.50
N LEU A 532 10.44 -36.08 -11.31
CA LEU A 532 11.30 -34.92 -11.05
C LEU A 532 10.47 -33.63 -10.95
N ALA A 533 9.46 -33.45 -11.81
CA ALA A 533 8.55 -32.31 -11.75
C ALA A 533 7.79 -32.24 -10.41
N ALA A 534 7.36 -33.38 -9.85
CA ALA A 534 6.74 -33.47 -8.53
C ALA A 534 7.66 -32.95 -7.42
N TYR A 535 8.93 -33.41 -7.40
CA TYR A 535 9.92 -32.95 -6.42
C TYR A 535 10.18 -31.45 -6.51
N ILE A 536 10.40 -30.91 -7.70
CA ILE A 536 10.67 -29.48 -7.87
C ILE A 536 9.47 -28.64 -7.43
N ARG A 537 8.25 -29.08 -7.75
CA ARG A 537 7.03 -28.39 -7.31
C ARG A 537 6.89 -28.41 -5.78
N GLU A 538 7.20 -29.52 -5.13
CA GLU A 538 7.16 -29.64 -3.68
C GLU A 538 8.22 -28.74 -3.01
N ILE A 539 9.45 -28.71 -3.55
CA ILE A 539 10.53 -27.82 -3.09
C ILE A 539 10.08 -26.35 -3.20
N GLU A 540 9.55 -25.91 -4.33
CA GLU A 540 9.06 -24.54 -4.49
C GLU A 540 7.92 -24.20 -3.53
N GLY A 541 6.97 -25.13 -3.35
CA GLY A 541 5.85 -24.95 -2.43
C GLY A 541 6.31 -24.78 -0.99
N LEU A 542 7.30 -25.56 -0.55
CA LEU A 542 7.90 -25.46 0.78
C LEU A 542 8.75 -24.19 0.92
N TYR A 543 9.47 -23.79 -0.13
CA TYR A 543 10.27 -22.58 -0.17
C TYR A 543 9.39 -21.32 -0.01
N GLN A 544 8.30 -21.22 -0.76
CA GLN A 544 7.34 -20.11 -0.66
C GLN A 544 6.68 -20.03 0.72
N LYS A 545 6.43 -21.19 1.35
CA LYS A 545 5.89 -21.29 2.72
C LYS A 545 6.96 -21.15 3.81
N GLN A 546 8.23 -20.96 3.45
CA GLN A 546 9.38 -20.88 4.36
C GLN A 546 9.54 -22.10 5.30
N ARG A 547 9.09 -23.28 4.84
CA ARG A 547 9.23 -24.54 5.58
C ARG A 547 10.56 -25.22 5.25
N TYR A 548 11.66 -24.58 5.64
CA TYR A 548 13.01 -24.99 5.21
C TYR A 548 13.42 -26.39 5.70
N ARG A 549 13.00 -26.80 6.89
CA ARG A 549 13.30 -28.14 7.43
C ARG A 549 12.77 -29.26 6.52
N ASP A 550 11.51 -29.14 6.12
CA ASP A 550 10.88 -30.10 5.22
C ASP A 550 11.49 -30.01 3.82
N LEU A 551 11.77 -28.77 3.35
CA LEU A 551 12.41 -28.52 2.06
C LEU A 551 13.76 -29.24 1.95
N PHE A 552 14.62 -29.16 2.96
CA PHE A 552 15.93 -29.83 2.94
C PHE A 552 15.78 -31.35 2.89
N THR A 553 14.75 -31.91 3.53
CA THR A 553 14.46 -33.34 3.47
C THR A 553 14.07 -33.75 2.04
N VAL A 554 13.29 -32.92 1.34
CA VAL A 554 12.90 -33.17 -0.05
C VAL A 554 14.09 -33.02 -1.01
N ILE A 555 14.98 -32.04 -0.80
CA ILE A 555 16.22 -31.87 -1.59
C ILE A 555 17.14 -33.10 -1.43
N GLN A 556 17.29 -33.60 -0.21
CA GLN A 556 18.11 -34.79 0.06
C GLN A 556 17.52 -36.04 -0.61
N SER A 557 16.20 -36.23 -0.54
CA SER A 557 15.50 -37.33 -1.22
C SER A 557 15.64 -37.25 -2.74
N LEU A 558 15.49 -36.05 -3.33
CA LEU A 558 15.71 -35.84 -4.77
C LEU A 558 17.15 -36.17 -5.17
N SER A 559 18.13 -35.72 -4.38
CA SER A 559 19.55 -35.97 -4.65
C SER A 559 19.87 -37.47 -4.57
N THR A 560 19.28 -38.16 -3.59
CA THR A 560 19.41 -39.62 -3.45
C THR A 560 18.83 -40.36 -4.64
N GLN A 561 17.62 -39.97 -5.08
CA GLN A 561 16.90 -40.65 -6.15
C GLN A 561 17.52 -40.43 -7.54
N PHE A 562 17.97 -39.21 -7.84
CA PHE A 562 18.37 -38.81 -9.20
C PHE A 562 19.88 -38.64 -9.39
N TYR A 563 20.66 -38.33 -8.35
CA TYR A 563 22.07 -37.95 -8.49
C TYR A 563 23.05 -38.88 -7.76
N ASN A 564 22.65 -39.47 -6.63
CA ASN A 564 23.49 -40.39 -5.87
C ASN A 564 23.28 -41.87 -6.22
N ARG A 565 22.54 -42.20 -7.30
CA ARG A 565 22.58 -43.53 -7.93
C ARG A 565 23.93 -43.74 -8.65
N LYS A 566 25.01 -43.79 -7.87
CA LYS A 566 26.31 -44.37 -8.22
C LYS A 566 26.75 -45.30 -7.08
N LYS A 567 26.14 -46.47 -7.04
CA LYS A 567 26.83 -47.76 -7.18
C LYS A 567 25.82 -48.88 -7.38
#